data_AF-A0A0C3LQL2-F1
#
_entry.id   AF-A0A0C3LQL2-F1
#
_cell.length_a   1.000
_cell.length_b   1.000
_cell.length_c   1.000
_cell.angle_alpha   90.00
_cell.angle_beta   90.00
_cell.angle_gamma   90.00
#
_symmetry.space_group_name_H-M   'P 1'
#
loop_
_entity.id
_entity.type
_entity.pdbx_description
1 polymer ?
#
loop_
_entity_poly.entity_id
_entity_poly.type
_entity_poly.pdbx_seq_one_letter_code
_entity_poly.pdbx_strand_id
1 'polypeptide(L)' 'MSKLSDFFQKLGSDAALLEAYKADPKGVMKANGLTDEEIQAVLSGDKAQLDSLSGDTSEVQSYLIITNPDDSK' A
#
# COMPACT_ATOMS: atom_id res chain seq x y z
N MET A 1 5.74 6.03 -0.28
CA MET A 1 4.52 5.90 0.56
C MET A 1 3.33 5.97 -0.37
N SER A 2 2.60 4.86 -0.51
CA SER A 2 1.43 4.77 -1.38
C SER A 2 0.24 5.51 -0.74
N LYS A 3 -0.63 6.13 -1.55
CA LYS A 3 -1.80 6.88 -1.04
C LYS A 3 -2.72 6.02 -0.19
N LEU A 4 -2.82 4.74 -0.54
CA LEU A 4 -3.53 3.70 0.21
C LEU A 4 -3.01 3.55 1.65
N SER A 5 -1.68 3.49 1.84
CA SER A 5 -1.07 3.35 3.17
C SER A 5 -1.31 4.58 4.04
N ASP A 6 -1.20 5.77 3.45
CA ASP A 6 -1.48 7.06 4.12
C ASP A 6 -2.95 7.15 4.58
N PHE A 7 -3.86 6.68 3.73
CA PHE A 7 -5.28 6.61 4.05
C PHE A 7 -5.57 5.66 5.20
N PHE A 8 -5.01 4.45 5.20
CA PHE A 8 -5.22 3.49 6.31
C PHE A 8 -4.61 3.97 7.63
N GLN A 9 -3.47 4.65 7.58
CA GLN A 9 -2.86 5.25 8.77
C GLN A 9 -3.78 6.34 9.36
N LYS A 10 -4.36 7.20 8.52
CA LYS A 10 -5.36 8.19 8.94
C LYS A 10 -6.63 7.52 9.45
N LEU A 11 -7.12 6.48 8.79
CA LEU A 11 -8.31 5.74 9.18
C LEU A 11 -8.17 5.09 10.56
N GLY A 12 -6.98 4.59 10.90
CA GLY A 12 -6.68 4.02 12.21
C GLY A 12 -6.47 5.07 13.32
N SER A 13 -6.21 6.33 12.96
CA SER A 13 -5.90 7.40 13.90
C SER A 13 -7.05 8.40 14.08
N ASP A 14 -7.96 8.49 13.12
CA ASP A 14 -9.06 9.45 13.07
C ASP A 14 -10.41 8.73 13.19
N ALA A 15 -11.04 8.88 14.35
CA ALA A 15 -12.31 8.22 14.65
C ALA A 15 -13.46 8.72 13.76
N ALA A 16 -13.47 10.01 13.40
CA ALA A 16 -14.49 10.57 12.53
C ALA A 16 -14.37 10.02 11.10
N LEU A 17 -13.13 9.86 10.62
CA LEU A 17 -12.85 9.21 9.34
C LEU A 17 -13.30 7.74 9.35
N LEU A 18 -13.08 7.02 10.45
CA LEU A 18 -13.54 5.64 10.62
C LEU A 18 -15.06 5.52 10.59
N GLU A 19 -15.78 6.43 11.26
CA GLU A 19 -17.25 6.46 11.23
C GLU A 19 -17.78 6.78 9.84
N ALA A 20 -17.20 7.77 9.15
CA ALA A 20 -17.55 8.08 7.78
C ALA A 20 -17.29 6.89 6.84
N TYR A 21 -16.16 6.20 7.01
CA TYR A 21 -15.81 5.02 6.22
C TYR A 21 -16.79 3.85 6.45
N LYS A 22 -17.29 3.67 7.68
CA LYS A 22 -18.33 2.67 7.97
C LYS A 22 -19.67 3.01 7.30
N ALA A 23 -19.99 4.29 7.20
CA ALA A 23 -21.23 4.75 6.57
C ALA A 23 -21.15 4.69 5.03
N ASP A 24 -20.04 5.16 4.45
CA ASP A 24 -19.81 5.13 3.00
C ASP A 24 -18.32 4.91 2.66
N PRO A 25 -17.86 3.65 2.60
CA PRO A 25 -16.45 3.35 2.40
C PRO A 25 -15.95 3.82 1.04
N LYS A 26 -16.78 3.70 -0.02
CA LYS A 26 -16.42 4.15 -1.38
C LYS A 26 -16.22 5.66 -1.46
N GLY A 27 -17.17 6.46 -0.99
CA GLY A 27 -17.07 7.91 -1.09
C GLY A 27 -15.97 8.47 -0.21
N VAL A 28 -15.74 7.90 0.98
CA VAL A 28 -14.62 8.30 1.83
C VAL A 28 -13.28 8.01 1.15
N MET A 29 -13.11 6.82 0.56
CA MET A 29 -11.89 6.51 -0.19
C MET A 29 -11.69 7.44 -1.40
N LYS A 30 -12.74 7.71 -2.19
CA LYS A 30 -12.66 8.67 -3.32
C LYS A 30 -12.33 10.08 -2.84
N ALA A 31 -12.93 10.53 -1.75
CA ALA A 31 -12.68 11.85 -1.16
C ALA A 31 -11.24 11.99 -0.66
N ASN A 32 -10.61 10.89 -0.26
CA ASN A 32 -9.20 10.83 0.13
C ASN A 32 -8.25 10.64 -1.06
N GLY A 33 -8.78 10.64 -2.29
CA GLY A 33 -7.99 10.60 -3.51
C GLY A 33 -7.48 9.22 -3.90
N LEU A 34 -8.13 8.14 -3.40
CA LEU A 34 -7.91 6.79 -3.89
C LEU A 34 -8.57 6.61 -5.26
N THR A 35 -7.92 5.81 -6.10
CA THR A 35 -8.42 5.43 -7.42
C THR A 35 -9.52 4.36 -7.30
N ASP A 36 -10.36 4.22 -8.33
CA ASP A 36 -11.38 3.17 -8.36
C ASP A 36 -10.76 1.77 -8.25
N GLU A 37 -9.55 1.54 -8.77
CA GLU A 37 -8.81 0.27 -8.64
C GLU A 37 -8.42 -0.03 -7.19
N GLU A 38 -7.84 0.95 -6.48
CA GLU A 38 -7.53 0.83 -5.05
C GLU A 38 -8.79 0.57 -4.22
N ILE A 39 -9.88 1.27 -4.54
CA ILE A 39 -11.16 1.11 -3.88
C ILE A 39 -11.73 -0.29 -4.10
N GLN A 40 -11.68 -0.81 -5.34
CA GLN A 40 -12.14 -2.16 -5.63
C GLN A 40 -11.31 -3.21 -4.87
N ALA A 41 -9.98 -3.06 -4.80
CA ALA A 41 -9.14 -3.97 -4.05
C ALA A 41 -9.48 -3.99 -2.55
N VAL A 42 -9.72 -2.82 -1.94
CA VAL A 42 -10.13 -2.71 -0.52
C VAL A 42 -11.48 -3.37 -0.28
N LEU A 43 -12.46 -3.12 -1.15
CA LEU A 43 -13.82 -3.66 -1.01
C LEU A 43 -13.91 -5.15 -1.29
N SER A 44 -13.11 -5.64 -2.24
CA SER A 44 -13.03 -7.06 -2.56
C SER A 44 -12.37 -7.86 -1.43
N GLY A 45 -11.69 -7.18 -0.49
CA GLY A 45 -10.91 -7.81 0.58
C GLY A 45 -9.72 -8.61 0.01
N ASP A 46 -9.33 -8.32 -1.23
CA ASP A 46 -8.31 -9.09 -1.94
C ASP A 46 -6.94 -8.63 -1.45
N LYS A 47 -6.46 -9.35 -0.43
CA LYS A 47 -5.22 -9.01 0.26
C LYS A 47 -4.01 -9.05 -0.68
N ALA A 48 -4.02 -9.87 -1.73
CA ALA A 48 -2.95 -9.93 -2.72
C ALA A 48 -2.94 -8.68 -3.62
N GLN A 49 -4.11 -8.20 -4.05
CA GLN A 49 -4.21 -6.92 -4.75
C GLN A 49 -3.81 -5.74 -3.86
N LEU A 50 -4.21 -5.75 -2.59
CA LEU A 50 -3.83 -4.71 -1.63
C LEU A 50 -2.31 -4.66 -1.39
N ASP A 51 -1.64 -5.81 -1.31
CA ASP A 51 -0.18 -5.88 -1.19
C ASP A 51 0.52 -5.29 -2.42
N SER A 52 0.03 -5.62 -3.63
CA SER A 52 0.56 -5.05 -4.89
C SER A 52 0.33 -3.54 -5.00
N LEU A 53 -0.84 -3.05 -4.59
CA LEU A 53 -1.22 -1.63 -4.69
C LEU A 53 -0.64 -0.77 -3.56
N SER A 54 -0.37 -1.36 -2.39
CA SER A 54 0.28 -0.66 -1.27
C SER A 54 1.76 -0.41 -1.53
N GLY A 55 2.32 -0.98 -2.60
CA GLY A 55 3.70 -0.73 -3.00
C GLY A 55 4.72 -1.51 -2.16
N ASP A 56 4.35 -2.66 -1.57
CA ASP A 56 5.34 -3.69 -1.25
C ASP A 56 5.75 -4.47 -2.51
N THR A 57 5.74 -3.80 -3.66
CA THR A 57 6.91 -3.90 -4.53
C THR A 57 8.01 -3.07 -3.86
N SER A 58 8.50 -3.51 -2.70
CA SER A 58 9.93 -3.38 -2.51
C SER A 58 10.50 -3.95 -3.80
N GLU A 59 11.04 -3.08 -4.64
CA GLU A 59 12.22 -3.46 -5.39
C GLU A 59 13.03 -4.25 -4.38
N VAL A 60 12.98 -5.58 -4.49
CA VAL A 60 13.97 -6.47 -3.91
C VAL A 60 15.24 -5.99 -4.59
N GLN A 61 15.84 -4.94 -4.00
CA GLN A 61 17.13 -4.44 -4.38
C GLN A 61 18.04 -5.60 -4.05
N SER A 62 18.19 -6.44 -5.06
CA SER A 62 18.99 -7.62 -5.04
C SER A 62 20.40 -7.07 -4.98
N TYR A 63 20.93 -6.91 -3.77
CA TYR A 63 22.33 -6.55 -3.60
C TYR A 63 23.14 -7.71 -4.15
N LEU A 64 23.60 -7.57 -5.39
CA LEU A 64 24.52 -8.50 -6.01
C LEU A 64 25.88 -8.31 -5.30
N ILE A 65 26.19 -9.17 -4.34
CA ILE A 65 27.51 -9.23 -3.74
C ILE A 65 28.46 -9.79 -4.80
N ILE A 66 29.25 -8.92 -5.43
CA ILE A 66 30.36 -9.32 -6.29
C ILE A 66 31.54 -9.60 -5.37
N THR A 67 31.71 -10.86 -4.95
CA THR A 67 33.01 -11.29 -4.42
C THR A 67 33.95 -11.45 -5.61
N ASN A 68 34.87 -10.52 -5.80
CA ASN A 68 36.00 -10.69 -6.70
C ASN A 68 36.99 -11.62 -5.97
N PRO A 69 37.22 -12.87 -6.42
CA PRO A 69 38.38 -13.61 -5.96
C PRO A 69 39.57 -12.93 -6.63
N ASP A 70 40.19 -11.97 -5.93
CA ASP A 70 41.51 -11.50 -6.33
C ASP A 70 42.47 -12.67 -6.10
N ASP A 71 42.69 -13.39 -7.20
CA ASP A 71 43.81 -14.27 -7.47
C ASP A 71 45.09 -13.46 -7.26
N SER A 72 45.55 -13.42 -6.01
CA SER A 72 46.89 -12.94 -5.67
C SER A 72 47.73 -14.15 -5.28
N LYS A 73 48.49 -14.59 -6.28
CA LYS A 73 49.68 -15.47 -6.28
C LYS A 73 50.53 -15.47 -5.01
#